data_AF-D3P4V0-F1
#
_entry.id   AF-D3P4V0-F1
#
_cell.length_a   1.000
_cell.length_b   1.000
_cell.length_c   1.000
_cell.angle_alpha   90.00
_cell.angle_beta   90.00
_cell.angle_gamma   90.00
#
_symmetry.space_group_name_H-M   'P 1'
#
loop_
_entity.id
_entity.type
_entity.pdbx_description
1 polymer ?
#
loop_
_entity_poly.entity_id
_entity_poly.type
_entity_poly.pdbx_seq_one_letter_code
_entity_poly.pdbx_strand_id
1 'polypeptide(L)' 'MLPIAPSTYRAHAARRADPAKAPARSRSDAELSLAIRRVWNENFQVYGVRKVWRQLRREGFDVARCTVARLMRPWA' A
#
# COMPACT_ATOMS: atom_id res chain seq x y z
N MET A 1 -29.27 7.39 -4.72
CA MET A 1 -27.96 7.84 -4.19
C MET A 1 -27.92 7.57 -2.71
N LEU A 2 -26.88 6.92 -2.19
CA LEU A 2 -26.72 6.71 -0.75
C LEU A 2 -26.13 7.99 -0.12
N PRO A 3 -26.84 8.66 0.80
CA PRO A 3 -26.30 9.84 1.46
C PRO A 3 -25.15 9.41 2.39
N ILE A 4 -23.93 9.85 2.06
CA ILE A 4 -22.78 9.69 2.96
C ILE A 4 -22.94 10.72 4.08
N ALA A 5 -22.89 10.28 5.33
CA ALA A 5 -22.96 11.20 6.46
C ALA A 5 -21.83 12.27 6.37
N PRO A 6 -22.13 13.56 6.63
CA PRO A 6 -21.15 14.64 6.50
C PRO A 6 -19.88 14.44 7.34
N SER A 7 -20.00 13.79 8.50
CA SER A 7 -18.88 13.44 9.38
C SER A 7 -17.90 12.47 8.69
N THR A 8 -18.42 11.43 8.03
CA THR A 8 -17.63 10.43 7.32
C THR A 8 -16.90 11.04 6.12
N TYR A 9 -17.58 11.92 5.38
CA TYR A 9 -16.97 12.69 4.29
C TYR A 9 -15.82 13.57 4.81
N ARG A 10 -16.07 14.36 5.86
CA ARG A 10 -15.06 15.27 6.46
C ARG A 10 -13.85 14.48 7.00
N ALA A 11 -14.06 13.34 7.65
CA ALA A 11 -12.98 12.48 8.11
C ALA A 11 -12.13 11.95 6.94
N HIS A 12 -12.76 11.55 5.84
CA HIS A 12 -12.03 11.14 4.64
C HIS A 12 -11.29 12.30 3.96
N ALA A 13 -11.89 13.49 3.92
CA ALA A 13 -11.24 14.68 3.37
C ALA A 13 -10.02 15.08 4.21
N ALA A 14 -10.15 15.07 5.54
CA ALA A 14 -9.05 15.34 6.46
C ALA A 14 -7.87 14.36 6.31
N ARG A 15 -8.15 13.06 6.12
CA ARG A 15 -7.12 12.04 5.84
C ARG A 15 -6.39 12.25 4.51
N ARG A 16 -7.04 12.82 3.51
CA ARG A 16 -6.40 13.15 2.21
C ARG A 16 -5.54 14.40 2.31
N ALA A 17 -6.00 15.41 3.04
CA ALA A 17 -5.28 16.65 3.25
C ALA A 17 -4.06 16.45 4.16
N ASP A 18 -4.17 15.57 5.17
CA ASP A 18 -3.12 15.29 6.13
C ASP A 18 -2.91 13.77 6.28
N PRO A 19 -1.87 13.22 5.63
CA PRO A 19 -1.52 11.80 5.72
C PRO A 19 -1.18 11.34 7.14
N ALA A 20 -0.79 12.24 8.05
CA ALA A 20 -0.51 11.89 9.45
C ALA A 20 -1.78 11.54 10.23
N LYS A 21 -2.95 12.05 9.80
CA LYS A 21 -4.27 11.70 10.35
C LYS A 21 -4.82 10.38 9.79
N ALA A 22 -4.08 9.73 8.89
CA ALA A 22 -4.45 8.42 8.39
C ALA A 22 -4.30 7.35 9.49
N PRO A 23 -5.12 6.29 9.47
CA PRO A 23 -4.95 5.16 10.36
C PRO A 23 -3.54 4.58 10.27
N ALA A 24 -3.01 4.05 11.38
CA ALA A 24 -1.67 3.47 11.45
C ALA A 24 -1.39 2.48 10.30
N ARG A 25 -2.37 1.62 10.00
CA ARG A 25 -2.30 0.66 8.88
C ARG A 25 -2.07 1.35 7.53
N SER A 26 -2.77 2.46 7.25
CA SER A 26 -2.61 3.18 5.98
C SER A 26 -1.24 3.81 5.85
N ARG A 27 -0.62 4.22 6.96
CA ARG A 27 0.75 4.74 6.98
C ARG A 27 1.76 3.62 6.70
N SER A 28 1.66 2.50 7.41
CA SER A 28 2.53 1.33 7.18
C SER A 28 2.37 0.76 5.77
N ASP A 29 1.14 0.74 5.23
CA ASP A 29 0.88 0.32 3.86
C ASP A 29 1.53 1.27 2.83
N ALA A 30 1.57 2.58 3.10
CA ALA A 30 2.21 3.56 2.22
C ALA A 30 3.74 3.35 2.21
N GLU A 31 4.35 3.18 3.37
CA GLU A 31 5.79 2.86 3.51
C GLU A 31 6.14 1.54 2.81
N LEU A 32 5.35 0.49 3.05
CA LEU A 32 5.55 -0.80 2.39
C LEU A 32 5.35 -0.71 0.87
N SER A 33 4.40 0.10 0.41
CA SER A 33 4.18 0.32 -1.03
C SER A 33 5.38 0.95 -1.71
N LEU A 34 6.13 1.82 -1.03
CA LEU A 34 7.38 2.38 -1.55
C LEU A 34 8.45 1.29 -1.71
N ALA A 35 8.61 0.41 -0.73
CA ALA A 35 9.55 -0.72 -0.82
C ALA A 35 9.16 -1.70 -1.95
N ILE A 36 7.87 -2.05 -2.06
CA ILE A 36 7.37 -2.91 -3.14
C ILE A 36 7.63 -2.24 -4.51
N ARG A 37 7.37 -0.93 -4.65
CA ARG A 37 7.64 -0.18 -5.89
C ARG A 37 9.11 -0.15 -6.25
N ARG A 38 9.99 0.07 -5.26
CA ARG A 38 11.44 0.04 -5.47
C ARG A 38 11.86 -1.30 -6.06
N VAL A 39 11.51 -2.41 -5.41
CA VAL A 39 11.82 -3.76 -5.89
C VAL A 39 11.22 -4.01 -7.27
N TRP A 40 9.98 -3.59 -7.50
CA TRP A 40 9.30 -3.77 -8.78
C TRP A 40 9.98 -3.00 -9.92
N ASN A 41 10.35 -1.74 -9.70
CA ASN A 41 11.05 -0.91 -10.68
C ASN A 41 12.50 -1.38 -10.94
N GLU A 42 13.24 -1.75 -9.89
CA GLU A 42 14.59 -2.32 -10.02
C GLU A 42 14.60 -3.61 -10.85
N ASN A 43 13.48 -4.35 -10.89
CA ASN A 43 13.31 -5.57 -11.67
C ASN A 43 12.51 -5.34 -12.97
N PHE A 44 12.58 -4.13 -13.54
CA PHE A 44 11.95 -3.75 -14.82
C PHE A 44 10.45 -4.06 -14.90
N GLN A 45 9.76 -4.03 -13.76
CA GLN A 45 8.33 -4.32 -13.64
C GLN A 45 7.90 -5.74 -14.05
N VAL A 46 8.86 -6.62 -14.38
CA VAL A 46 8.63 -8.03 -14.74
C VAL A 46 8.21 -8.86 -13.54
N TYR A 47 8.54 -8.41 -12.33
CA TYR A 47 8.25 -9.15 -11.11
C TYR A 47 6.80 -8.99 -10.70
N GLY A 48 6.00 -10.04 -10.89
CA GLY A 48 4.69 -10.14 -10.25
C GLY A 48 4.80 -10.35 -8.72
N VAL A 49 3.63 -10.33 -8.05
CA VAL A 49 3.46 -10.44 -6.58
C VAL A 49 4.39 -11.47 -5.93
N ARG A 50 4.50 -12.68 -6.48
CA ARG A 50 5.28 -13.77 -5.88
C ARG A 50 6.78 -13.46 -5.85
N LYS A 51 7.33 -12.87 -6.92
CA LYS A 51 8.76 -12.56 -7.00
C LYS A 51 9.09 -11.37 -6.12
N VAL A 52 8.26 -10.33 -6.13
CA VAL A 52 8.41 -9.17 -5.24
C VAL A 52 8.36 -9.58 -3.77
N TRP A 53 7.40 -10.41 -3.37
CA TRP A 53 7.30 -10.90 -1.99
C TRP A 53 8.54 -11.69 -1.55
N ARG A 54 9.09 -12.56 -2.42
CA ARG A 54 10.32 -13.29 -2.09
C ARG A 54 11.52 -12.35 -1.95
N GLN A 55 11.60 -11.31 -2.77
CA GLN A 55 12.68 -10.33 -2.72
C GLN A 55 12.60 -9.48 -1.45
N LEU A 56 11.42 -8.98 -1.11
CA LEU A 56 11.19 -8.27 0.16
C LEU A 56 11.59 -9.11 1.38
N ARG A 57 11.26 -10.41 1.38
CA ARG A 57 11.63 -11.30 2.48
C ARG A 57 13.16 -11.51 2.58
N ARG A 58 13.89 -11.44 1.47
CA ARG A 58 15.37 -11.48 1.45
C ARG A 58 15.98 -10.19 1.99
N GLU A 59 15.31 -9.06 1.81
CA GLU A 59 15.70 -7.76 2.34
C GLU A 59 15.29 -7.56 3.83
N GLY A 60 14.69 -8.58 4.45
CA GLY A 60 14.33 -8.57 5.87
C GLY A 60 12.92 -8.06 6.19
N PHE A 61 12.08 -7.80 5.19
CA PHE A 61 10.69 -7.41 5.43
C PHE A 61 9.85 -8.64 5.84
N ASP A 62 9.30 -8.62 7.06
CA ASP A 62 8.31 -9.59 7.51
C ASP A 62 6.89 -9.17 7.09
N VAL A 63 6.53 -9.49 5.84
CA VAL A 63 5.22 -9.15 5.28
C VAL A 63 4.53 -10.36 4.67
N ALA A 64 3.22 -10.46 4.93
CA ALA A 64 2.39 -11.49 4.35
C ALA A 64 2.24 -11.32 2.83
N ARG A 65 2.23 -12.43 2.09
CA ARG A 65 2.02 -12.43 0.62
C ARG A 65 0.72 -11.73 0.20
N CYS A 66 -0.34 -11.87 0.99
CA CYS A 66 -1.63 -11.25 0.73
C CYS A 66 -1.57 -9.72 0.85
N THR A 67 -0.70 -9.18 1.70
CA THR A 67 -0.46 -7.73 1.82
C THR A 67 0.20 -7.20 0.56
N VAL A 68 1.26 -7.86 0.09
CA VAL A 68 1.93 -7.50 -1.19
C VAL A 68 0.94 -7.57 -2.35
N ALA A 69 0.16 -8.65 -2.43
CA ALA A 69 -0.86 -8.81 -3.48
C ALA A 69 -1.90 -7.69 -3.47
N ARG A 70 -2.38 -7.29 -2.28
CA ARG A 70 -3.34 -6.20 -2.11
C ARG A 70 -2.76 -4.85 -2.53
N LEU A 71 -1.52 -4.55 -2.13
CA LEU A 71 -0.87 -3.27 -2.42
C LEU A 71 -0.45 -3.14 -3.89
N MET A 72 -0.19 -4.26 -4.57
CA MET A 72 0.09 -4.27 -6.02
C MET A 72 -1.18 -4.23 -6.89
N ARG A 73 -2.40 -4.40 -6.35
CA ARG A 73 -3.64 -4.35 -7.17
C ARG A 73 -3.79 -3.10 -8.03
N PRO A 74 -3.41 -1.89 -7.58
CA PRO A 74 -3.51 -0.69 -8.41
C PRO A 74 -2.44 -0.58 -9.51
N TRP A 75 -1.46 -1.50 -9.57
CA TRP A 75 -0.36 -1.47 -10.53
C TRP A 75 -0.39 -2.64 -11.52
N ALA A 76 -1.36 -3.55 -11.34
CA ALA A 76 -1.73 -4.56 -12.33
C ALA A 76 -2.65 -3.92 -13.37
#